data_AF-A0A1V5NRU0-F1
#
_entry.id   AF-A0A1V5NRU0-F1
#
_cell.length_a   1.000
_cell.length_b   1.000
_cell.length_c   1.000
_cell.angle_alpha   90.00
_cell.angle_beta   90.00
_cell.angle_gamma   90.00
#
_symmetry.space_group_name_H-M   'P 1'
#
loop_
_entity.id
_entity.type
_entity.pdbx_description
1 polymer ?
#
loop_
_entity_poly.entity_id
_entity_poly.type
_entity_poly.pdbx_seq_one_letter_code
_entity_poly.pdbx_strand_id
1 'polypeptide(L)'
;MNEIVALAGIQLVEIAAGLMHERKLGMKLENRGGAIFISNIAPGSPAVKAGLLKDDEIIGVNGIRTDANISDLLESFSDSSCQVLISSGKRIRQVDLIYDAKNYWSRYSFTSLEKLSANQVSFRKKWLWQ
;
A
#
# COMPACT_ATOMS: atom_id res chain seq x y z
N MET A 1 19.27 -14.81 4.81
CA MET A 1 19.24 -13.40 5.23
C MET A 1 18.59 -13.24 6.61
N ASN A 2 17.38 -13.76 6.85
CA ASN A 2 16.70 -13.68 8.17
C ASN A 2 17.53 -14.23 9.35
N GLU A 3 18.34 -15.27 9.16
CA GLU A 3 19.17 -15.87 10.22
C GLU A 3 20.26 -14.91 10.75
N ILE A 4 20.88 -14.11 9.87
CA ILE A 4 21.94 -13.17 10.26
C ILE A 4 21.35 -11.98 11.03
N VAL A 5 20.17 -11.52 10.63
CA VAL A 5 19.44 -10.42 11.28
C VAL A 5 19.04 -10.82 12.69
N ALA A 6 18.58 -12.06 12.88
CA ALA A 6 18.28 -12.63 14.19
C ALA A 6 19.51 -12.76 15.09
N LEU A 7 20.67 -13.15 14.56
CA LEU A 7 21.94 -13.21 15.30
C LEU A 7 22.45 -11.83 15.75
N ALA A 8 22.14 -10.78 14.98
CA ALA A 8 22.43 -9.39 15.37
C ALA A 8 21.42 -8.81 16.38
N GLY A 9 20.38 -9.58 16.75
CA GLY A 9 19.31 -9.12 17.61
C GLY A 9 18.46 -8.02 16.98
N ILE A 10 18.32 -8.08 15.66
CA ILE A 10 17.49 -7.20 14.85
C ILE A 10 16.28 -8.04 14.38
N GLN A 11 15.12 -7.41 14.28
CA GLN A 11 13.94 -7.99 13.66
C GLN A 11 13.56 -7.20 12.41
N LEU A 12 13.09 -7.91 11.40
CA LEU A 12 12.45 -7.34 10.23
C LEU A 12 10.98 -7.12 10.56
N VAL A 13 10.53 -5.87 10.54
CA VAL A 13 9.15 -5.50 10.78
C VAL A 13 8.54 -5.02 9.48
N GLU A 14 7.38 -5.58 9.13
CA GLU A 14 6.55 -5.07 8.04
C GLU A 14 5.71 -3.89 8.53
N ILE A 15 5.80 -2.78 7.82
CA ILE A 15 5.03 -1.57 8.07
C ILE A 15 4.08 -1.40 6.88
N ALA A 16 2.79 -1.66 7.10
CA ALA A 16 1.78 -1.53 6.07
C ALA A 16 1.67 -0.07 5.59
N ALA A 17 1.32 0.12 4.32
CA ALA A 17 1.06 1.47 3.80
C ALA A 17 -0.05 2.16 4.61
N GLY A 18 0.10 3.46 4.87
CA GLY A 18 -0.86 4.23 5.66
C GLY A 18 -2.21 4.36 4.96
N LEU A 19 -2.17 4.64 3.65
CA LEU A 19 -3.35 4.84 2.81
C LEU A 19 -4.02 3.52 2.47
N MET A 20 -5.33 3.45 2.69
CA MET A 20 -6.13 2.24 2.44
C MET A 20 -6.10 1.80 0.97
N HIS A 21 -6.14 2.74 0.01
CA HIS A 21 -6.07 2.41 -1.41
C HIS A 21 -4.71 1.86 -1.86
N GLU A 22 -3.62 2.24 -1.17
CA GLU A 22 -2.32 1.62 -1.38
C GLU A 22 -2.27 0.25 -0.69
N ARG A 23 -2.67 0.18 0.59
CA ARG A 23 -2.55 -1.00 1.43
C ARG A 23 -3.45 -2.15 0.98
N LYS A 24 -4.71 -1.88 0.65
CA LYS A 24 -5.75 -2.91 0.42
C LYS A 24 -6.13 -3.08 -1.03
N LEU A 25 -6.02 -2.03 -1.83
CA LEU A 25 -6.37 -2.06 -3.25
C LEU A 25 -5.14 -2.12 -4.17
N GLY A 26 -3.96 -1.80 -3.64
CA GLY A 26 -2.69 -1.85 -4.36
C GLY A 26 -2.49 -0.73 -5.38
N MET A 27 -3.27 0.35 -5.33
CA MET A 27 -3.14 1.48 -6.24
C MET A 27 -2.57 2.71 -5.54
N LYS A 28 -1.60 3.33 -6.20
CA LYS A 28 -1.10 4.66 -5.85
C LYS A 28 -1.82 5.69 -6.70
N LEU A 29 -2.15 6.80 -6.07
CA LEU A 29 -2.90 7.87 -6.68
C LEU A 29 -2.04 9.13 -6.76
N GLU A 30 -2.31 9.96 -7.75
CA GLU A 30 -1.68 11.25 -7.95
C GLU A 30 -2.74 12.28 -8.28
N ASN A 31 -2.66 13.46 -7.66
CA ASN A 31 -3.52 14.58 -7.99
C ASN A 31 -2.86 15.42 -9.09
N ARG A 32 -3.55 15.56 -10.23
CA ARG A 32 -3.13 16.38 -11.38
C ARG A 32 -4.16 17.48 -11.63
N GLY A 33 -3.99 18.62 -10.97
CA GLY A 33 -4.87 19.78 -11.16
C GLY A 33 -6.29 19.56 -10.66
N GLY A 34 -6.46 18.81 -9.57
CA GLY A 34 -7.77 18.50 -8.96
C GLY A 34 -8.40 17.20 -9.44
N ALA A 35 -7.86 16.59 -10.51
CA ALA A 35 -8.25 15.26 -10.96
C ALA A 35 -7.32 14.19 -10.38
N ILE A 36 -7.88 13.03 -10.04
CA ILE A 36 -7.16 11.93 -9.40
C ILE A 36 -6.82 10.88 -10.45
N PHE A 37 -5.55 10.55 -10.59
CA PHE A 37 -5.06 9.54 -11.53
C PHE A 37 -4.38 8.40 -10.81
N ILE A 38 -4.48 7.19 -11.37
CA ILE A 38 -3.71 6.05 -10.91
C ILE A 38 -2.27 6.19 -11.41
N SER A 39 -1.33 6.41 -10.51
CA SER A 39 0.08 6.58 -10.84
C SER A 39 0.85 5.26 -10.89
N ASN A 40 0.43 4.28 -10.08
CA ASN A 40 1.04 2.95 -10.05
C ASN A 40 0.09 1.88 -9.52
N ILE A 41 0.29 0.63 -9.94
CA ILE A 41 -0.52 -0.51 -9.51
C ILE A 41 0.38 -1.67 -9.09
N ALA A 42 0.14 -2.23 -7.91
CA ALA A 42 0.83 -3.40 -7.41
C ALA A 42 0.37 -4.68 -8.12
N PRO A 43 1.31 -5.55 -8.57
CA PRO A 43 0.96 -6.83 -9.19
C PRO A 43 0.06 -7.71 -8.31
N GLY A 44 -0.94 -8.35 -8.93
CA GLY A 44 -1.87 -9.25 -8.23
C GLY A 44 -2.89 -8.57 -7.31
N SER A 45 -2.85 -7.24 -7.21
CA SER A 45 -3.76 -6.46 -6.38
C SER A 45 -5.20 -6.44 -6.89
N PRO A 46 -6.18 -6.06 -6.03
CA PRO A 46 -7.55 -5.83 -6.46
C PRO A 46 -7.67 -4.87 -7.64
N ALA A 47 -6.90 -3.78 -7.66
CA ALA A 47 -6.88 -2.85 -8.78
C ALA A 47 -6.49 -3.52 -10.10
N VAL A 48 -5.45 -4.38 -10.10
CA VAL A 48 -5.08 -5.18 -11.30
C VAL A 48 -6.20 -6.14 -11.69
N LYS A 49 -6.75 -6.87 -10.73
CA LYS A 49 -7.79 -7.88 -10.97
C LYS A 49 -9.05 -7.25 -11.57
N ALA A 50 -9.34 -6.01 -11.20
CA ALA A 50 -10.47 -5.25 -11.72
C ALA A 50 -10.19 -4.54 -13.05
N GLY A 51 -9.00 -4.71 -13.62
CA GLY A 51 -8.63 -4.17 -14.93
C GLY A 51 -8.39 -2.65 -14.93
N LEU A 52 -8.02 -2.10 -13.77
CA LEU A 52 -7.51 -0.72 -13.67
C LEU A 52 -6.10 -0.66 -14.24
N LEU A 53 -5.77 0.48 -14.84
CA LEU A 53 -4.49 0.73 -15.48
C LEU A 53 -3.86 2.01 -14.93
N LYS A 54 -2.54 2.11 -15.10
CA LYS A 54 -1.85 3.38 -14.91
C LYS A 54 -2.47 4.43 -15.84
N ASP A 55 -2.57 5.66 -15.33
CA ASP A 55 -3.15 6.84 -15.99
C ASP A 55 -4.68 6.78 -16.20
N ASP A 56 -5.37 5.79 -15.63
CA ASP A 56 -6.82 5.88 -15.46
C ASP A 56 -7.15 7.02 -14.48
N GLU A 57 -8.12 7.85 -14.85
CA GLU A 57 -8.65 8.91 -13.98
C GLU A 57 -9.75 8.32 -13.12
N ILE A 58 -9.69 8.51 -11.80
CA ILE A 58 -10.81 8.22 -10.91
C ILE A 58 -11.69 9.47 -10.85
N ILE A 59 -12.95 9.31 -11.26
CA ILE A 59 -13.97 10.36 -11.36
C ILE A 59 -14.84 10.38 -10.09
N GLY A 60 -15.09 9.21 -9.52
CA GLY A 60 -16.01 9.03 -8.40
C GLY A 60 -15.80 7.70 -7.66
N VAL A 61 -16.19 7.67 -6.39
CA VAL A 61 -16.20 6.48 -5.54
C VAL A 61 -17.58 6.36 -4.91
N ASN A 62 -18.22 5.20 -5.04
CA ASN A 62 -19.57 4.90 -4.51
C ASN A 62 -20.60 5.99 -4.83
N GLY A 63 -20.58 6.51 -6.06
CA GLY A 63 -21.50 7.56 -6.52
C GLY A 63 -21.14 8.98 -6.09
N ILE A 64 -20.07 9.18 -5.30
CA ILE A 64 -19.59 10.50 -4.89
C ILE A 64 -18.43 10.91 -5.79
N ARG A 65 -18.51 12.13 -6.36
CA ARG A 65 -17.43 12.72 -7.18
C ARG A 65 -16.16 12.85 -6.34
N THR A 66 -15.03 12.41 -6.88
CA THR A 66 -13.73 12.57 -6.23
C THR A 66 -13.24 14.01 -6.38
N ASP A 67 -12.66 14.53 -5.30
CA ASP A 67 -11.90 15.76 -5.26
C ASP A 67 -10.46 15.48 -4.81
N ALA A 68 -9.78 16.49 -4.26
CA ALA A 68 -8.42 16.35 -3.79
C ALA A 68 -8.26 15.37 -2.61
N ASN A 69 -9.34 15.01 -1.91
CA ASN A 69 -9.30 14.22 -0.68
C ASN A 69 -9.96 12.84 -0.82
N ILE A 70 -9.60 12.13 -1.89
CA ILE A 70 -10.10 10.79 -2.18
C ILE A 70 -9.78 9.74 -1.10
N SER A 71 -8.70 9.94 -0.33
CA SER A 71 -8.31 9.02 0.74
C SER A 71 -9.38 8.94 1.82
N ASP A 72 -9.82 10.09 2.32
CA ASP A 72 -10.88 10.17 3.32
C ASP A 72 -12.20 9.58 2.79
N LEU A 73 -12.50 9.85 1.53
CA LEU A 73 -13.67 9.28 0.87
C LEU A 73 -13.62 7.74 0.85
N LEU A 74 -12.48 7.15 0.48
CA LEU A 74 -12.30 5.71 0.44
C LEU A 74 -12.32 5.07 1.84
N GLU A 75 -11.82 5.78 2.86
CA GLU A 75 -11.87 5.34 4.26
C GLU A 75 -13.27 5.45 4.88
N SER A 76 -14.13 6.33 4.36
CA SER A 76 -15.51 6.49 4.85
C SER A 76 -16.43 5.33 4.47
N PHE A 77 -16.03 4.50 3.50
CA PHE A 77 -16.82 3.38 3.00
C PHE A 77 -16.32 2.04 3.53
N SER A 78 -17.23 1.06 3.59
CA SER A 78 -17.00 -0.27 4.18
C SER A 78 -15.67 -0.92 3.83
N ASP A 79 -15.08 -1.64 4.79
CA ASP A 79 -13.78 -2.31 4.70
C ASP A 79 -13.69 -3.51 3.75
N SER A 80 -14.72 -3.80 2.95
CA SER A 80 -14.78 -5.00 2.10
C SER A 80 -14.80 -4.71 0.61
N SER A 81 -15.38 -3.59 0.18
CA SER A 81 -15.46 -3.24 -1.24
C SER A 81 -15.82 -1.78 -1.48
N CYS A 82 -15.42 -1.27 -2.64
CA CYS A 82 -15.92 -0.01 -3.16
C CYS A 82 -16.13 -0.09 -4.68
N GLN A 83 -16.98 0.77 -5.19
CA GLN A 83 -17.21 0.95 -6.61
C GLN A 83 -16.55 2.24 -7.05
N VAL A 84 -15.79 2.20 -8.13
CA VAL A 84 -15.13 3.38 -8.69
C VAL A 84 -15.63 3.66 -10.09
N LEU A 85 -15.92 4.93 -10.35
CA LEU A 85 -16.17 5.45 -11.68
C LEU A 85 -14.87 6.01 -12.23
N ILE A 86 -14.43 5.54 -13.40
CA ILE A 86 -13.14 5.91 -13.99
C ILE A 86 -13.29 6.41 -15.43
N SER A 87 -12.36 7.26 -15.87
CA SER A 87 -12.08 7.53 -17.28
C SER A 87 -10.85 6.73 -17.71
N SER A 88 -11.01 5.81 -18.66
CA SER A 88 -9.94 4.93 -19.15
C SER A 88 -10.00 4.91 -20.68
N GLY A 89 -8.94 5.40 -21.34
CA GLY A 89 -8.89 5.42 -22.82
C GLY A 89 -10.05 6.19 -23.49
N LYS A 90 -10.47 7.33 -22.92
CA LYS A 90 -11.63 8.14 -23.34
C LYS A 90 -13.00 7.46 -23.17
N ARG A 91 -13.07 6.40 -22.36
CA ARG A 91 -14.33 5.74 -21.99
C ARG A 91 -14.54 5.81 -20.50
N ILE A 92 -15.78 6.06 -20.10
CA ILE A 92 -16.18 5.98 -18.69
C ILE A 92 -16.54 4.53 -18.38
N ARG A 93 -16.00 4.00 -17.28
CA ARG A 93 -16.30 2.65 -16.78
C ARG A 93 -16.60 2.71 -15.28
N GLN A 94 -17.47 1.81 -14.84
CA GLN A 94 -17.73 1.58 -13.43
C GLN A 94 -17.13 0.23 -13.07
N VAL A 95 -16.35 0.18 -12.00
CA VAL A 95 -15.54 -0.97 -11.62
C VAL A 95 -15.72 -1.24 -10.14
N ASP A 96 -16.05 -2.48 -9.80
CA ASP A 96 -16.13 -2.92 -8.40
C ASP A 96 -14.78 -3.45 -7.94
N LEU A 97 -14.34 -2.94 -6.80
CA LEU A 97 -13.08 -3.29 -6.15
C LEU A 97 -13.38 -4.01 -4.84
N ILE A 98 -12.82 -5.21 -4.70
CA ILE A 98 -12.96 -6.03 -3.49
C ILE A 98 -11.65 -5.94 -2.72
N TYR A 99 -11.71 -5.57 -1.45
CA TYR A 99 -10.51 -5.32 -0.64
C TYR A 99 -9.81 -6.65 -0.36
N ASP A 100 -8.48 -6.63 -0.42
CA ASP A 100 -7.68 -7.83 -0.15
C ASP A 100 -7.40 -7.98 1.36
N ALA A 101 -7.30 -9.22 1.82
CA ALA A 101 -6.80 -9.52 3.15
C ALA A 101 -5.30 -9.14 3.27
N LYS A 102 -4.54 -9.34 2.19
CA LYS A 102 -3.12 -9.01 2.10
C LYS A 102 -2.88 -7.50 2.04
N ASN A 103 -1.73 -7.06 2.57
CA ASN A 103 -1.24 -5.69 2.40
C ASN A 103 -0.35 -5.55 1.15
N TYR A 104 -0.53 -4.44 0.44
CA TYR A 104 0.29 -3.98 -0.67
C TYR A 104 1.09 -2.74 -0.26
N TRP A 105 2.18 -2.47 -0.97
CA TRP A 105 3.06 -1.32 -0.73
C TRP A 105 3.65 -1.22 0.68
N SER A 106 3.68 -2.33 1.44
CA SER A 106 4.36 -2.39 2.73
C SER A 106 5.85 -2.08 2.59
N ARG A 107 6.37 -1.32 3.54
CA ARG A 107 7.82 -1.12 3.71
C ARG A 107 8.32 -2.04 4.80
N TYR A 108 9.57 -2.48 4.66
CA TYR A 108 10.24 -3.28 5.65
C TYR A 108 11.26 -2.43 6.40
N SER A 109 11.28 -2.55 7.73
CA SER A 109 12.21 -1.85 8.60
C SER A 109 12.96 -2.84 9.48
N PHE A 110 14.23 -2.54 9.76
CA PHE A 110 15.03 -3.28 10.72
C PHE A 110 14.95 -2.58 12.08
N THR A 111 14.45 -3.27 13.10
CA THR A 111 14.33 -2.72 14.46
C THR A 111 15.09 -3.60 15.45
N SER A 112 15.69 -2.99 16.48
CA SER A 112 16.35 -3.74 17.55
C SER A 112 15.30 -4.53 18.35
N LEU A 113 15.63 -5.77 18.74
CA LEU A 113 14.85 -6.49 19.75
C LEU A 113 14.96 -5.75 21.10
N GLU A 114 13.88 -5.73 21.87
CA GLU A 114 13.85 -5.09 23.21
C GLU A 114 14.77 -5.81 24.21
N LYS A 115 14.87 -7.14 24.12
CA LYS A 115 15.77 -7.95 24.95
C LYS A 115 16.75 -8.70 24.05
N LEU A 116 18.03 -8.40 24.22
CA LEU A 116 19.13 -9.03 23.51
C LEU A 116 19.77 -10.09 24.40
N SER A 117 20.02 -11.28 23.85
CA SER A 117 20.87 -12.27 24.51
C SER A 117 22.34 -11.81 24.52
N ALA A 118 23.14 -12.34 25.45
CA ALA A 118 24.58 -12.04 25.53
C ALA A 118 25.32 -12.34 24.22
N ASN A 119 24.88 -13.37 23.47
CA ASN A 119 25.42 -13.74 22.17
C ASN A 119 25.09 -12.69 21.09
N GLN A 120 23.85 -12.18 21.07
CA GLN A 120 23.43 -11.13 20.13
C GLN A 120 24.13 -9.79 20.39
N VAL A 121 24.35 -9.42 21.66
CA VAL A 121 25.12 -8.22 22.02
C VAL A 121 26.56 -8.33 21.54
N SER A 122 27.19 -9.47 21.81
CA SER A 122 28.57 -9.76 21.40
C SER A 122 28.75 -9.73 19.88
N PHE A 123 27.80 -10.31 19.14
CA PHE A 123 27.80 -10.31 17.69
C PHE A 123 27.58 -8.90 17.12
N ARG A 124 26.58 -8.17 17.61
CA ARG A 124 26.24 -6.81 17.13
C ARG A 124 27.40 -5.82 17.30
N LYS A 125 28.16 -5.91 18.40
CA LYS A 125 29.36 -5.08 18.62
C LYS A 125 30.48 -5.35 17.62
N LYS A 126 30.66 -6.61 17.18
CA LYS A 126 31.67 -6.97 16.17
C LYS A 126 31.26 -6.57 14.76
N TRP A 127 29.97 -6.50 14.49
CA TRP A 127 29.41 -6.31 13.14
C TRP A 127 29.24 -4.83 12.74
N LEU A 128 29.04 -3.92 13.71
CA LEU A 128 28.80 -2.48 13.45
C LEU A 128 30.07 -1.60 13.44
N TRP A 129 31.26 -2.17 13.66
CA TRP A 129 32.56 -1.47 13.67
C TRP A 129 33.57 -2.11 12.71
N GLN A 130 33.17 -2.30 11.46
CA GLN A 130 34.09 -2.44 10.32
C GLN A 130 33.93 -1.25 9.39
#